data_AF-A0A9D6ENA7-F1
#
_entry.id   AF-A0A9D6ENA7-F1
#
_cell.length_a   1.000
_cell.length_b   1.000
_cell.length_c   1.000
_cell.angle_alpha   90.00
_cell.angle_beta   90.00
_cell.angle_gamma   90.00
#
_symmetry.space_group_name_H-M   'P 1'
#
loop_
_entity.id
_entity.type
_entity.pdbx_description
1 polymer ?
#
loop_
_entity_poly.entity_id
_entity_poly.type
_entity_poly.pdbx_seq_one_letter_code
_entity_poly.pdbx_strand_id
1 'polypeptide(L)'
;MAADWVATLGAARVRIPLLLASAVLLTAAYPTIDWSLLAWVALVPLLAAAVVRRPREAFADGWLQGTVFFFLLLRWLDHTF
;
A
#
# COMPACT_ATOMS: atom_id res chain seq x y z
N MET A 1 6.59 -19.11 -15.28
CA MET A 1 5.44 -18.24 -14.95
C MET A 1 5.38 -17.85 -13.46
N ALA A 2 6.29 -18.33 -12.59
CA ALA A 2 6.36 -17.92 -11.18
C ALA A 2 7.54 -16.96 -10.88
N ALA A 3 8.36 -16.60 -11.86
CA ALA A 3 9.57 -15.79 -11.66
C ALA A 3 9.37 -14.32 -12.10
N ASP A 4 8.41 -14.09 -12.98
CA ASP A 4 8.09 -12.81 -13.61
C ASP A 4 7.46 -11.81 -12.62
N TRP A 5 6.60 -12.28 -11.71
CA TRP A 5 6.01 -11.40 -10.70
C TRP A 5 7.02 -10.98 -9.62
N VAL A 6 7.98 -11.83 -9.26
CA VAL A 6 9.11 -11.49 -8.37
C VAL A 6 9.97 -10.38 -8.99
N ALA A 7 10.35 -10.52 -10.26
CA ALA A 7 11.11 -9.50 -10.97
C ALA A 7 10.32 -8.18 -11.08
N THR A 8 9.00 -8.27 -11.31
CA THR A 8 8.10 -7.12 -11.40
C THR A 8 7.99 -6.38 -10.07
N LEU A 9 7.77 -7.09 -8.96
CA LEU A 9 7.76 -6.49 -7.61
C LEU A 9 9.15 -6.03 -7.16
N GLY A 10 10.22 -6.60 -7.69
CA GLY A 10 11.59 -6.12 -7.49
C GLY A 10 11.84 -4.76 -8.16
N ALA A 11 11.21 -4.51 -9.31
CA ALA A 11 11.38 -3.27 -10.07
C ALA A 11 10.67 -2.08 -9.39
N ALA A 12 11.46 -1.15 -8.84
CA ALA A 12 10.94 0.03 -8.14
C ALA A 12 9.95 0.86 -8.99
N ARG A 13 10.20 0.96 -10.31
CA ARG A 13 9.32 1.67 -11.25
C ARG A 13 7.89 1.14 -11.32
N VAL A 14 7.69 -0.14 -10.98
CA VAL A 14 6.37 -0.79 -10.94
C VAL A 14 5.86 -0.85 -9.51
N ARG A 15 6.73 -1.28 -8.58
CA ARG A 15 6.38 -1.45 -7.17
C ARG A 15 5.92 -0.14 -6.52
N ILE A 16 6.65 0.96 -6.70
CA ILE A 16 6.35 2.22 -6.01
C ILE A 16 4.95 2.74 -6.41
N PRO A 17 4.62 2.90 -7.71
CA PRO A 17 3.26 3.29 -8.10
C PRO A 17 2.18 2.35 -7.57
N LEU A 18 2.46 1.04 -7.54
CA LEU A 18 1.51 0.05 -7.03
C LEU A 18 1.24 0.23 -5.52
N LEU A 19 2.29 0.46 -4.71
CA LEU A 19 2.16 0.74 -3.27
C LEU A 19 1.44 2.05 -2.99
N LEU A 20 1.69 3.10 -3.81
CA LEU A 20 1.02 4.38 -3.66
C LEU A 20 -0.47 4.29 -4.04
N ALA A 21 -0.77 3.65 -5.17
CA ALA A 21 -2.15 3.42 -5.60
C ALA A 21 -2.92 2.57 -4.56
N SER A 22 -2.26 1.57 -3.98
CA SER A 22 -2.88 0.73 -2.95
C SER A 22 -3.09 1.48 -1.63
N ALA A 23 -2.21 2.41 -1.25
CA ALA A 23 -2.44 3.31 -0.11
C ALA A 23 -3.69 4.19 -0.31
N VAL A 24 -3.86 4.76 -1.50
CA VAL A 24 -5.03 5.58 -1.85
C VAL A 24 -6.30 4.72 -1.84
N LEU A 25 -6.25 3.53 -2.42
CA LEU A 25 -7.37 2.60 -2.42
C LEU A 25 -7.77 2.15 -1.01
N LEU A 26 -6.78 1.92 -0.14
CA LEU A 26 -7.02 1.57 1.26
C LEU A 26 -7.65 2.74 2.03
N THR A 27 -7.27 3.98 1.69
CA THR A 27 -7.95 5.16 2.23
C THR A 27 -9.40 5.19 1.79
N ALA A 28 -9.69 4.91 0.53
CA ALA A 28 -11.06 4.86 0.03
C ALA A 28 -11.92 3.77 0.69
N ALA A 29 -11.34 2.76 1.33
CA ALA A 29 -12.12 1.77 2.08
C ALA A 29 -12.78 2.34 3.35
N TYR A 30 -12.35 3.52 3.83
CA TYR A 30 -12.82 4.10 5.09
C TYR A 30 -12.93 5.64 5.03
N PRO A 31 -13.92 6.29 5.67
CA PRO A 31 -15.13 5.74 6.30
C PRO A 31 -16.39 5.84 5.42
N THR A 32 -16.43 6.71 4.41
CA THR A 32 -17.67 7.10 3.70
C THR A 32 -18.10 6.17 2.58
N ILE A 33 -17.16 5.47 1.96
CA ILE A 33 -17.42 4.63 0.78
C ILE A 33 -17.74 3.17 1.20
N ASP A 34 -17.40 2.78 2.43
CA ASP A 34 -17.68 1.46 3.05
C ASP A 34 -17.28 0.25 2.19
N TRP A 35 -16.25 0.41 1.35
CA TRP A 35 -15.68 -0.68 0.56
C TRP A 35 -14.69 -1.50 1.39
N SER A 36 -15.11 -1.94 2.57
CA SER A 36 -14.31 -2.73 3.50
C SER A 36 -13.67 -3.97 2.85
N LEU A 37 -14.34 -4.58 1.87
CA LEU A 37 -13.77 -5.70 1.09
C LEU A 37 -12.54 -5.29 0.26
N LEU A 38 -12.50 -4.06 -0.27
CA LEU A 38 -11.37 -3.55 -1.04
C LEU A 38 -10.12 -3.34 -0.19
N ALA A 39 -10.25 -3.20 1.14
CA ALA A 39 -9.10 -3.10 2.03
C ALA A 39 -8.19 -4.35 1.91
N TRP A 40 -8.79 -5.54 1.78
CA TRP A 40 -8.05 -6.79 1.58
C TRP A 40 -7.25 -6.77 0.27
N VAL A 41 -7.86 -6.28 -0.82
CA VAL A 41 -7.21 -6.17 -2.13
C VAL A 41 -6.10 -5.12 -2.10
N ALA A 42 -6.33 -3.99 -1.43
CA ALA A 42 -5.37 -2.90 -1.29
C ALA A 42 -4.13 -3.29 -0.45
N LEU A 43 -4.22 -4.32 0.39
CA LEU A 43 -3.07 -4.85 1.13
C LEU A 43 -2.21 -5.82 0.30
N VAL A 44 -2.74 -6.41 -0.77
CA VAL A 44 -2.03 -7.43 -1.56
C VAL A 44 -0.66 -6.96 -2.08
N PRO A 45 -0.50 -5.74 -2.66
CA PRO A 45 0.79 -5.28 -3.14
C PRO A 45 1.87 -5.24 -2.05
N LEU A 46 1.50 -4.82 -0.84
CA LEU A 46 2.41 -4.77 0.30
C LEU A 46 2.87 -6.15 0.72
N LEU A 47 1.90 -7.05 0.92
CA LEU A 47 2.16 -8.40 1.40
C LEU A 47 2.98 -9.18 0.37
N ALA A 48 2.66 -9.03 -0.92
CA ALA A 48 3.44 -9.64 -1.99
C ALA A 48 4.88 -9.11 -2.03
N ALA A 49 5.08 -7.79 -1.87
CA ALA A 49 6.43 -7.21 -1.77
C ALA A 49 7.18 -7.73 -0.54
N ALA A 50 6.51 -7.88 0.61
CA ALA A 50 7.10 -8.33 1.86
C ALA A 50 7.54 -9.80 1.84
N VAL A 51 6.86 -10.66 1.08
CA VAL A 51 7.24 -12.08 0.91
C VAL A 51 8.51 -12.24 0.07
N VAL A 52 8.76 -11.32 -0.87
CA VAL A 52 9.82 -11.46 -1.88
C VAL A 52 11.08 -10.66 -1.54
N ARG A 53 10.94 -9.55 -0.81
CA ARG A 53 12.02 -8.61 -0.53
C ARG A 53 12.66 -8.89 0.84
N ARG A 54 13.89 -8.40 1.01
CA ARG A 54 14.59 -8.50 2.30
C ARG A 54 13.80 -7.78 3.40
N PRO A 55 13.84 -8.23 4.66
CA PRO A 55 13.03 -7.63 5.73
C PRO A 55 13.17 -6.11 5.88
N ARG A 56 14.39 -5.57 5.75
CA ARG A 56 14.63 -4.11 5.79
C ARG A 56 13.97 -3.37 4.63
N GLU A 57 13.95 -3.97 3.45
CA GLU A 57 13.34 -3.39 2.26
C GLU A 57 11.81 -3.46 2.34
N ALA A 58 11.28 -4.60 2.79
CA ALA A 58 9.86 -4.77 3.05
C ALA A 58 9.35 -3.78 4.12
N PHE A 59 10.16 -3.51 5.15
CA PHE A 59 9.86 -2.48 6.14
C PHE A 59 9.78 -1.09 5.50
N ALA A 60 10.72 -0.73 4.62
CA ALA A 60 10.67 0.55 3.91
C ALA A 60 9.44 0.66 2.99
N ASP A 61 9.08 -0.40 2.28
CA ASP A 61 7.87 -0.44 1.43
C ASP A 61 6.60 -0.26 2.29
N GLY A 62 6.52 -0.93 3.45
CA GLY A 62 5.42 -0.78 4.40
C GLY A 62 5.37 0.59 5.06
N TRP A 63 6.52 1.18 5.38
CA TRP A 63 6.60 2.54 5.90
C TRP A 63 6.07 3.55 4.87
N LEU A 64 6.48 3.43 3.60
CA LEU A 64 6.01 4.31 2.52
C LEU A 64 4.50 4.20 2.33
N GLN A 65 3.98 2.99 2.11
CA GLN A 65 2.55 2.77 1.89
C GLN A 65 1.72 3.19 3.10
N GLY A 66 2.13 2.77 4.30
CA GLY A 66 1.44 3.09 5.54
C GLY A 66 1.42 4.59 5.81
N THR A 67 2.54 5.28 5.60
CA THR A 67 2.62 6.75 5.71
C THR A 67 1.60 7.40 4.80
N VAL A 68 1.60 7.09 3.50
CA VAL A 68 0.66 7.71 2.55
C VAL A 68 -0.79 7.42 2.91
N PHE A 69 -1.11 6.17 3.27
CA PHE A 69 -2.45 5.80 3.72
C PHE A 69 -2.88 6.61 4.94
N PHE A 70 -2.06 6.66 5.99
CA PHE A 70 -2.41 7.38 7.21
C PHE A 70 -2.48 8.89 7.00
N PHE A 71 -1.58 9.49 6.23
CA PHE A 71 -1.66 10.92 5.91
C PHE A 71 -2.98 11.29 5.23
N LEU A 72 -3.45 10.45 4.29
CA LEU A 72 -4.72 10.68 3.60
C LEU A 72 -5.92 10.38 4.51
N LEU A 73 -5.88 9.26 5.24
CA LEU A 73 -6.94 8.84 6.16
C LEU A 73 -7.15 9.88 7.28
N LEU A 74 -6.06 10.45 7.78
CA LEU A 74 -6.03 11.38 8.90
C LEU A 74 -6.17 12.85 8.50
N ARG A 75 -6.39 13.16 7.21
CA ARG A 75 -6.68 14.51 6.69
C ARG A 75 -7.73 15.26 7.51
N TRP A 76 -8.72 14.57 8.06
CA TRP A 76 -9.81 15.21 8.82
C TRP A 76 -9.33 15.91 10.10
N LEU A 77 -8.14 15.55 10.62
CA LEU A 77 -7.55 16.20 11.79
C LEU A 77 -7.26 17.68 11.54
N ASP A 78 -7.03 18.10 10.29
CA ASP A 78 -6.84 19.51 9.90
C ASP A 78 -8.06 20.40 10.22
N HIS A 79 -9.23 19.80 10.43
CA HIS A 79 -10.47 20.52 10.73
C HIS A 79 -10.89 20.43 12.20
N THR A 80 -10.12 19.75 13.05
CA THR A 80 -10.50 19.46 14.44
C THR A 80 -9.71 20.27 15.47
N PHE A 81 -8.54 20.80 15.11
CA PHE A 81 -7.67 21.62 15.96
C PHE A 81 -7.35 22.95 15.28
#